data_AF-A0A940UCS9-F1
#
_entry.id   AF-A0A940UCS9-F1
#
_cell.length_a   1.000
_cell.length_b   1.000
_cell.length_c   1.000
_cell.angle_alpha   90.00
_cell.angle_beta   90.00
_cell.angle_gamma   90.00
#
_symmetry.space_group_name_H-M   'P 1'
#
loop_
_entity.id
_entity.type
_entity.pdbx_description
1 polymer ?
#
loop_
_entity_poly.entity_id
_entity_poly.type
_entity_poly.pdbx_seq_one_letter_code
_entity_poly.pdbx_strand_id
1 'polypeptide(L)'
;QLISAFSAIANQGMLMQPYIVQKIVNPRGEVVKEFTPTVVRQVISPRTAERLTAILTDVVGEEGGTGKKARIQNVGVAGKTGTSQKFDFAAKRYSREKVRTSFMGFFPSGSPRLAILVTIDEPRRFKWGGEAAAPVFKDISQQIIRCFDSGIGEVPTIEKEDITKPVKIQLASSPATAPVENGMAPEAEDLLPDFRGMTLKNTLKVAQEREIDIKVVGSGWAVSQIPEAGSAVRKNRACTVYFTTGH
;
A
#
# COMPACT_ATOMS: atom_id res chain seq x y z
N GLN A 1 -11.26 -12.75 17.46
CA GLN A 1 -12.28 -12.03 16.67
C GLN A 1 -11.70 -10.79 15.99
N LEU A 2 -11.20 -9.78 16.73
CA LEU A 2 -10.64 -8.55 16.13
C LEU A 2 -9.57 -8.82 15.07
N ILE A 3 -8.53 -9.60 15.41
CA ILE A 3 -7.46 -9.91 14.46
C ILE A 3 -7.98 -10.70 13.25
N SER A 4 -8.92 -11.63 13.43
CA SER A 4 -9.52 -12.39 12.33
C SER A 4 -10.28 -11.49 11.34
N ALA A 5 -11.03 -10.51 11.85
CA ALA A 5 -11.70 -9.53 11.01
C ALA A 5 -10.70 -8.61 10.28
N PHE A 6 -9.66 -8.15 10.99
CA PHE A 6 -8.62 -7.31 10.39
C PHE A 6 -7.80 -8.06 9.33
N SER A 7 -7.49 -9.34 9.57
CA SER A 7 -6.83 -10.22 8.61
C SER A 7 -7.64 -10.45 7.34
N ALA A 8 -8.98 -10.28 7.37
CA ALA A 8 -9.78 -10.34 6.15
C ALA A 8 -9.39 -9.20 5.20
N ILE A 9 -9.04 -8.01 5.69
CA ILE A 9 -8.53 -6.90 4.86
C ILE A 9 -7.20 -7.30 4.22
N ALA A 10 -6.28 -7.86 5.02
CA ALA A 10 -4.99 -8.37 4.53
C ALA A 10 -5.15 -9.48 3.47
N ASN A 11 -6.23 -10.26 3.56
CA ASN A 11 -6.51 -11.41 2.72
C ASN A 11 -7.58 -11.11 1.65
N GLN A 12 -7.52 -9.92 1.03
CA GLN A 12 -8.37 -9.54 -0.10
C GLN A 12 -9.89 -9.63 0.17
N GLY A 13 -10.29 -9.46 1.43
CA GLY A 13 -11.66 -9.53 1.90
C GLY A 13 -12.16 -10.92 2.30
N MET A 14 -11.32 -11.96 2.26
CA MET A 14 -11.67 -13.31 2.68
C MET A 14 -11.46 -13.51 4.18
N LEU A 15 -12.56 -13.76 4.90
CA LEU A 15 -12.52 -14.13 6.32
C LEU A 15 -12.12 -15.60 6.46
N MET A 16 -11.01 -15.84 7.16
CA MET A 16 -10.49 -17.19 7.43
C MET A 16 -10.95 -17.70 8.79
N GLN A 17 -11.13 -19.02 8.91
CA GLN A 17 -11.28 -19.67 10.19
C GLN A 17 -9.89 -19.78 10.84
N PRO A 18 -9.65 -19.15 12.00
CA PRO A 18 -8.37 -19.29 12.68
C PRO A 18 -8.20 -20.72 13.20
N TYR A 19 -7.01 -21.27 13.05
CA TYR A 19 -6.64 -22.59 13.57
C TYR A 19 -5.21 -22.53 14.13
N ILE A 20 -4.94 -23.34 15.16
CA ILE A 20 -3.66 -23.33 15.89
C ILE A 20 -2.92 -24.67 15.72
N VAL A 21 -3.65 -25.75 15.44
CA VAL A 21 -3.09 -27.10 15.27
C VAL A 21 -2.90 -27.35 13.78
N GLN A 22 -1.67 -27.69 13.35
CA GLN A 22 -1.39 -28.07 11.96
C GLN A 22 -1.75 -29.53 11.69
N LYS A 23 -1.35 -30.44 12.58
CA LYS A 23 -1.62 -31.87 12.45
C LYS A 23 -1.67 -32.57 13.80
N ILE A 24 -2.42 -33.67 13.86
CA ILE A 24 -2.43 -34.63 14.97
C ILE A 24 -1.72 -35.89 14.48
N VAL A 25 -0.71 -36.32 15.22
CA VAL A 25 0.07 -37.53 14.93
C VAL A 25 -0.14 -38.56 16.03
N ASN A 26 -0.14 -39.84 15.66
CA ASN A 26 -0.20 -40.93 16.63
C ASN A 26 1.22 -41.27 17.18
N PRO A 27 1.34 -42.15 18.20
CA PRO A 27 2.65 -42.54 18.75
C PRO A 27 3.59 -43.23 17.75
N ARG A 28 3.08 -43.69 16.60
CA ARG A 28 3.87 -44.29 15.52
C ARG A 28 4.38 -43.25 14.51
N GLY A 29 4.04 -41.96 14.71
CA GLY A 29 4.40 -40.86 13.81
C GLY A 29 3.46 -40.69 12.61
N GLU A 30 2.37 -41.45 12.53
CA GLU A 30 1.42 -41.36 11.41
C GLU A 30 0.46 -40.19 11.62
N VAL A 31 0.14 -39.47 10.53
CA VAL A 31 -0.79 -38.34 10.58
C VAL A 31 -2.23 -38.87 10.69
N VAL A 32 -2.87 -38.59 11.82
CA VAL A 32 -4.28 -38.94 12.08
C VAL A 32 -5.21 -37.89 11.48
N LYS A 33 -4.79 -36.62 11.52
CA LYS A 33 -5.57 -35.50 10.99
C LYS A 33 -4.64 -34.34 10.65
N GLU A 34 -4.88 -33.72 9.51
CA GLU A 34 -4.22 -32.49 9.10
C GLU A 34 -5.26 -31.36 8.99
N PHE A 35 -4.86 -30.16 9.37
CA PHE A 35 -5.69 -28.97 9.33
C PHE A 35 -5.10 -27.98 8.34
N THR A 36 -5.94 -27.54 7.40
CA THR A 36 -5.56 -26.61 6.34
C THR A 36 -6.35 -25.30 6.46
N PRO A 37 -5.86 -24.19 5.89
CA PRO A 37 -6.59 -22.93 5.88
C PRO A 37 -8.00 -23.09 5.31
N THR A 38 -9.01 -22.68 6.08
CA THR A 38 -10.42 -22.75 5.65
C THR A 38 -11.00 -21.35 5.51
N VAL A 39 -11.51 -21.04 4.31
CA VAL A 39 -12.24 -19.79 4.05
C VAL A 39 -13.65 -19.92 4.63
N VAL A 40 -14.06 -18.97 5.46
CA VAL A 40 -15.43 -18.91 5.99
C VAL A 40 -16.36 -18.27 4.96
N ARG A 41 -15.98 -17.09 4.47
CA ARG A 41 -16.71 -16.32 3.44
C ARG A 41 -15.91 -15.09 3.00
N GLN A 42 -16.32 -14.48 1.91
CA GLN A 42 -15.88 -13.13 1.53
C GLN A 42 -16.75 -12.07 2.22
N VAL A 43 -16.13 -11.19 3.01
CA VAL A 43 -16.83 -10.14 3.78
C VAL A 43 -16.77 -8.76 3.12
N ILE A 44 -15.77 -8.52 2.28
CA ILE A 44 -15.63 -7.32 1.44
C ILE A 44 -15.00 -7.71 0.09
N SER A 45 -15.15 -6.88 -0.95
CA SER A 45 -14.51 -7.14 -2.24
C SER A 45 -13.00 -6.91 -2.20
N PRO A 46 -12.21 -7.54 -3.10
CA PRO A 46 -10.77 -7.34 -3.14
C PRO A 46 -10.39 -5.88 -3.36
N ARG A 47 -11.11 -5.17 -4.25
CA ARG A 47 -10.96 -3.72 -4.47
C ARG A 47 -11.22 -2.90 -3.21
N THR A 48 -12.18 -3.29 -2.37
CA THR A 48 -12.43 -2.60 -1.09
C THR A 48 -11.30 -2.88 -0.11
N ALA A 49 -10.83 -4.12 -0.04
CA ALA A 49 -9.69 -4.50 0.80
C ALA A 49 -8.42 -3.74 0.41
N GLU A 50 -8.12 -3.62 -0.89
CA GLU A 50 -7.00 -2.85 -1.42
C GLU A 50 -7.07 -1.37 -1.04
N ARG A 51 -8.24 -0.74 -1.21
CA ARG A 51 -8.46 0.66 -0.78
C ARG A 51 -8.27 0.83 0.73
N LEU A 52 -8.77 -0.11 1.53
CA LEU A 52 -8.55 -0.09 2.98
C LEU A 52 -7.08 -0.26 3.33
N THR A 53 -6.35 -1.13 2.62
CA THR A 53 -4.91 -1.31 2.79
C THR A 53 -4.14 -0.03 2.54
N ALA A 54 -4.46 0.72 1.48
CA ALA A 54 -3.85 2.02 1.22
C ALA A 54 -4.11 3.01 2.37
N ILE A 55 -5.37 3.18 2.77
CA ILE A 55 -5.75 4.07 3.88
C ILE A 55 -5.05 3.67 5.19
N LEU A 56 -4.95 2.38 5.48
CA LEU A 56 -4.27 1.86 6.68
C LEU A 56 -2.75 2.01 6.60
N THR A 57 -2.18 2.06 5.39
CA THR A 57 -0.76 2.36 5.19
C THR A 57 -0.48 3.83 5.51
N ASP A 58 -1.37 4.74 5.10
CA ASP A 58 -1.24 6.18 5.38
C ASP A 58 -1.27 6.47 6.89
N VAL A 59 -2.05 5.72 7.68
CA VAL A 59 -2.06 5.84 9.15
C VAL A 59 -0.66 5.66 9.76
N VAL A 60 0.20 4.88 9.12
CA VAL A 60 1.58 4.60 9.57
C VAL A 60 2.61 5.47 8.84
N GLY A 61 2.42 5.73 7.55
CA GLY A 61 3.37 6.41 6.67
C GLY A 61 3.32 7.94 6.70
N GLU A 62 2.11 8.51 6.78
CA GLU A 62 1.90 9.95 6.62
C GLU A 62 2.26 10.76 7.87
N GLU A 63 2.63 12.03 7.66
CA GLU A 63 2.99 12.94 8.76
C GLU A 63 1.83 13.15 9.75
N GLY A 64 0.59 13.12 9.29
CA GLY A 64 -0.62 13.18 10.13
C GLY A 64 -1.02 11.85 10.78
N GLY A 65 -0.32 10.75 10.48
CA GLY A 65 -0.70 9.39 10.87
C GLY A 65 -0.60 9.13 12.38
N THR A 66 -1.60 8.47 12.97
CA THR A 66 -1.56 8.10 14.41
C THR A 66 -0.67 6.89 14.71
N GLY A 67 -0.29 6.11 13.69
CA GLY A 67 0.45 4.86 13.79
C GLY A 67 1.95 4.96 13.52
N LYS A 68 2.51 6.18 13.38
CA LYS A 68 3.90 6.42 12.95
C LYS A 68 4.98 5.58 13.64
N LYS A 69 4.82 5.26 14.93
CA LYS A 69 5.79 4.44 15.68
C LYS A 69 5.81 2.96 15.27
N ALA A 70 4.83 2.49 14.50
CA ALA A 70 4.80 1.16 13.90
C ALA A 70 5.58 1.06 12.58
N ARG A 71 6.10 2.17 12.04
CA ARG A 71 6.83 2.19 10.77
C ARG A 71 8.09 1.34 10.83
N ILE A 72 8.24 0.45 9.86
CA ILE A 72 9.41 -0.39 9.64
C ILE A 72 10.11 0.15 8.38
N GLN A 73 11.43 0.29 8.43
CA GLN A 73 12.19 0.77 7.28
C GLN A 73 12.10 -0.26 6.14
N ASN A 74 11.87 0.22 4.92
CA ASN A 74 11.78 -0.58 3.69
C ASN A 74 10.69 -1.67 3.71
N VAL A 75 9.69 -1.57 4.60
CA VAL A 75 8.55 -2.48 4.66
C VAL A 75 7.27 -1.67 4.76
N GLY A 76 6.37 -1.83 3.79
CA GLY A 76 5.04 -1.24 3.86
C GLY A 76 4.24 -1.84 5.00
N VAL A 77 3.76 -1.02 5.93
CA VAL A 77 2.95 -1.47 7.07
C VAL A 77 1.58 -0.82 6.99
N ALA A 78 0.53 -1.64 6.92
CA ALA A 78 -0.85 -1.19 7.07
C ALA A 78 -1.29 -1.44 8.50
N GLY A 79 -1.78 -0.42 9.21
CA GLY A 79 -2.16 -0.59 10.60
C GLY A 79 -3.12 0.45 11.16
N LYS A 80 -3.67 0.13 12.33
CA LYS A 80 -4.62 0.99 13.03
C LYS A 80 -4.39 0.99 14.53
N THR A 81 -4.45 2.19 15.09
CA THR A 81 -4.49 2.46 16.53
C THR A 81 -5.88 2.20 17.10
N GLY A 82 -5.93 1.57 18.28
CA GLY A 82 -7.12 1.44 19.12
C GLY A 82 -6.85 2.00 20.51
N THR A 83 -7.81 2.73 21.05
CA THR A 83 -7.79 3.19 22.45
C THR A 83 -9.22 3.24 22.93
N SER A 84 -9.56 2.47 23.95
CA SER A 84 -10.90 2.38 24.51
C SER A 84 -10.86 2.61 26.01
N GLN A 85 -11.87 3.31 26.52
CA GLN A 85 -12.03 3.54 27.95
C GLN A 85 -12.62 2.29 28.61
N LYS A 86 -12.12 1.92 29.79
CA LYS A 86 -12.69 0.83 30.58
C LYS A 86 -13.89 1.36 31.39
N PHE A 87 -14.94 0.55 31.49
CA PHE A 87 -16.08 0.88 32.34
C PHE A 87 -15.71 0.67 33.82
N ASP A 88 -15.97 1.68 34.64
CA ASP A 88 -15.82 1.61 36.09
C ASP A 88 -17.16 1.24 36.70
N PHE A 89 -17.25 0.01 37.23
CA PHE A 89 -18.49 -0.52 37.83
C PHE A 89 -18.85 0.18 39.14
N ALA A 90 -17.87 0.65 39.92
CA ALA A 90 -18.12 1.36 41.18
C ALA A 90 -18.66 2.77 40.92
N ALA A 91 -18.05 3.48 39.96
CA ALA A 91 -18.47 4.82 39.58
C ALA A 91 -19.62 4.85 38.54
N LYS A 92 -20.05 3.68 38.03
CA LYS A 92 -21.06 3.51 36.96
C LYS A 92 -20.83 4.39 35.73
N ARG A 93 -19.57 4.59 35.33
CA ARG A 93 -19.18 5.44 34.20
C ARG A 93 -17.89 4.95 33.55
N TYR A 94 -17.59 5.40 32.34
CA TYR A 94 -16.29 5.15 31.74
C TYR A 94 -15.18 5.89 32.49
N SER A 95 -14.07 5.18 32.72
CA SER A 95 -12.88 5.74 33.35
C SER A 95 -12.18 6.70 32.38
N ARG A 96 -11.75 7.85 32.92
CA ARG A 96 -10.87 8.79 32.19
C ARG A 96 -9.40 8.35 32.24
N GLU A 97 -9.07 7.39 33.10
CA GLU A 97 -7.70 6.98 33.37
C GLU A 97 -7.42 5.56 32.88
N LYS A 98 -8.32 4.62 33.20
CA LYS A 98 -8.19 3.22 32.82
C LYS A 98 -8.62 3.05 31.37
N VAL A 99 -7.63 2.83 30.51
CA VAL A 99 -7.83 2.58 29.09
C VAL A 99 -7.24 1.24 28.70
N ARG A 100 -7.79 0.64 27.66
CA ARG A 100 -7.15 -0.43 26.90
C ARG A 100 -6.66 0.15 25.60
N THR A 101 -5.39 -0.08 25.30
CA THR A 101 -4.73 0.50 24.15
C THR A 101 -4.19 -0.60 23.26
N SER A 102 -4.28 -0.41 21.95
CA SER A 102 -3.93 -1.45 21.00
C SER A 102 -3.38 -0.90 19.70
N PHE A 103 -2.63 -1.74 19.01
CA PHE A 103 -2.25 -1.54 17.62
C PHE A 103 -2.42 -2.86 16.88
N MET A 104 -3.13 -2.83 15.77
CA MET A 104 -3.22 -3.95 14.84
C MET A 104 -2.65 -3.55 13.51
N GLY A 105 -1.87 -4.43 12.90
CA GLY A 105 -1.26 -4.17 11.60
C GLY A 105 -0.92 -5.44 10.86
N PHE A 106 -0.74 -5.33 9.56
CA PHE A 106 -0.20 -6.39 8.71
C PHE A 106 0.88 -5.84 7.79
N PHE A 107 1.81 -6.72 7.41
CA PHE A 107 2.92 -6.38 6.54
C PHE A 107 3.43 -7.62 5.77
N PRO A 108 4.11 -7.40 4.63
CA PRO A 108 4.15 -6.16 3.84
C PRO A 108 2.75 -5.74 3.35
N SER A 109 2.44 -4.44 3.25
CA SER A 109 1.09 -3.97 2.90
C SER A 109 0.68 -4.38 1.49
N GLY A 110 1.60 -4.40 0.51
CA GLY A 110 1.32 -4.83 -0.86
C GLY A 110 1.18 -6.35 -1.05
N SER A 111 1.75 -7.15 -0.15
CA SER A 111 1.61 -8.61 -0.16
C SER A 111 1.64 -9.14 1.27
N PRO A 112 0.50 -9.06 2.01
CA PRO A 112 0.49 -9.33 3.43
C PRO A 112 0.84 -10.78 3.77
N ARG A 113 1.83 -10.95 4.66
CA ARG A 113 2.27 -12.28 5.14
C ARG A 113 2.00 -12.49 6.62
N LEU A 114 1.99 -11.42 7.40
CA LEU A 114 1.68 -11.46 8.83
C LEU A 114 0.67 -10.38 9.20
N ALA A 115 -0.21 -10.71 10.15
CA ALA A 115 -1.05 -9.77 10.85
C ALA A 115 -0.82 -9.93 12.36
N ILE A 116 -0.60 -8.82 13.07
CA ILE A 116 -0.29 -8.80 14.49
C ILE A 116 -1.24 -7.83 15.19
N LEU A 117 -1.78 -8.24 16.32
CA LEU A 117 -2.54 -7.40 17.25
C LEU A 117 -1.79 -7.34 18.58
N VAL A 118 -1.36 -6.15 18.97
CA VAL A 118 -0.82 -5.87 20.30
C VAL A 118 -1.88 -5.14 21.11
N THR A 119 -2.15 -5.62 22.33
CA THR A 119 -3.06 -4.96 23.28
C THR A 119 -2.35 -4.81 24.61
N ILE A 120 -2.45 -3.62 25.22
CA ILE A 120 -1.91 -3.30 26.54
C ILE A 120 -3.08 -2.80 27.40
N ASP A 121 -3.30 -3.46 28.53
CA ASP A 121 -4.34 -3.09 29.49
C ASP A 121 -3.77 -2.12 30.52
N GLU A 122 -4.42 -0.97 30.69
CA GLU A 122 -4.06 0.06 31.68
C GLU A 122 -2.58 0.48 31.65
N PRO A 123 -2.06 0.96 30.50
CA PRO A 123 -0.68 1.42 30.42
C PRO A 123 -0.42 2.57 31.39
N ARG A 124 0.68 2.49 32.15
CA ARG A 124 1.02 3.48 33.19
C ARG A 124 1.53 4.83 32.64
N ARG A 125 2.18 4.83 31.47
CA ARG A 125 2.85 6.02 30.91
C ARG A 125 2.15 6.59 29.68
N PHE A 126 1.91 5.76 28.67
CA PHE A 126 1.37 6.19 27.38
C PHE A 126 -0.02 5.60 27.16
N LYS A 127 -1.05 6.44 27.13
CA LYS A 127 -2.46 5.98 27.03
C LYS A 127 -2.88 5.63 25.59
N TRP A 128 -2.20 6.20 24.59
CA TRP A 128 -2.57 6.08 23.18
C TRP A 128 -1.93 4.88 22.49
N GLY A 129 -2.69 4.24 21.60
CA GLY A 129 -2.25 3.00 20.93
C GLY A 129 -1.02 3.21 20.05
N GLY A 130 -0.92 4.39 19.43
CA GLY A 130 0.23 4.81 18.64
C GLY A 130 1.50 5.05 19.47
N GLU A 131 1.38 5.25 20.78
CA GLU A 131 2.52 5.51 21.66
C GLU A 131 2.95 4.29 22.46
N ALA A 132 2.01 3.46 22.89
CA ALA A 132 2.28 2.29 23.72
C ALA A 132 2.39 0.99 22.91
N ALA A 133 1.40 0.71 22.05
CA ALA A 133 1.28 -0.58 21.37
C ALA A 133 2.02 -0.61 20.02
N ALA A 134 2.06 0.51 19.29
CA ALA A 134 2.73 0.60 17.99
C ALA A 134 4.25 0.34 18.05
N PRO A 135 5.02 0.83 19.05
CA PRO A 135 6.43 0.45 19.19
C PRO A 135 6.62 -1.05 19.43
N VAL A 136 5.78 -1.65 20.29
CA VAL A 136 5.84 -3.09 20.56
C VAL A 136 5.54 -3.90 19.30
N PHE A 137 4.55 -3.48 18.51
CA PHE A 137 4.28 -4.07 17.20
C PHE A 137 5.52 -4.01 16.30
N LYS A 138 6.18 -2.85 16.23
CA LYS A 138 7.38 -2.67 15.41
C LYS A 138 8.50 -3.61 15.86
N ASP A 139 8.78 -3.69 17.15
CA ASP A 139 9.86 -4.50 17.70
C ASP A 139 9.64 -6.00 17.41
N ILE A 140 8.42 -6.49 17.64
CA ILE A 140 8.04 -7.88 17.28
C ILE A 140 8.18 -8.10 15.78
N SER A 141 7.68 -7.17 14.96
CA SER A 141 7.75 -7.29 13.50
C SER A 141 9.18 -7.32 12.99
N GLN A 142 10.08 -6.49 13.54
CA GLN A 142 11.50 -6.47 13.16
C GLN A 142 12.21 -7.76 13.56
N GLN A 143 11.89 -8.34 14.72
CA GLN A 143 12.42 -9.64 15.12
C GLN A 143 11.94 -10.73 14.16
N ILE A 144 10.65 -10.75 13.83
CA ILE A 144 10.08 -11.69 12.85
C ILE A 144 10.80 -11.55 11.51
N ILE A 145 10.92 -10.35 10.95
CA ILE A 145 11.58 -10.12 9.66
C ILE A 145 13.00 -10.68 9.65
N ARG A 146 13.77 -10.53 10.74
CA ARG A 146 15.13 -11.07 10.85
C ARG A 146 15.18 -12.61 10.88
N CYS A 147 14.12 -13.26 11.35
CA CYS A 147 14.05 -14.72 11.43
C CYS A 147 13.55 -15.38 10.14
N PHE A 148 13.02 -14.61 9.17
CA PHE A 148 12.49 -15.15 7.91
C PHE A 148 13.44 -14.83 6.74
N ASP A 149 14.03 -15.87 6.16
CA ASP A 149 15.08 -15.80 5.12
C ASP A 149 14.64 -15.18 3.78
N SER A 150 13.35 -15.01 3.49
CA SER A 150 12.91 -14.48 2.18
C SER A 150 11.48 -13.91 2.18
N GLY A 151 11.34 -12.70 1.64
CA GLY A 151 10.06 -12.14 1.15
C GLY A 151 9.19 -11.35 2.13
N ILE A 152 9.71 -10.85 3.26
CA ILE A 152 8.98 -9.95 4.19
C ILE A 152 9.66 -8.57 4.28
N GLY A 153 10.92 -8.45 3.87
CA GLY A 153 11.76 -7.25 4.04
C GLY A 153 12.20 -6.52 2.77
N GLU A 154 11.86 -7.01 1.57
CA GLU A 154 12.35 -6.43 0.31
C GLU A 154 11.29 -5.52 -0.33
N VAL A 155 11.44 -4.22 -0.08
CA VAL A 155 10.97 -3.17 -1.00
C VAL A 155 12.23 -2.45 -1.49
N PRO A 156 12.44 -2.28 -2.80
CA PRO A 156 13.64 -1.63 -3.31
C PRO A 156 13.78 -0.22 -2.73
N THR A 157 14.99 0.10 -2.26
CA THR A 157 15.35 1.41 -1.75
C THR A 157 15.21 2.43 -2.87
N ILE A 158 14.30 3.40 -2.73
CA ILE A 158 14.33 4.60 -3.58
C ILE A 158 15.41 5.50 -2.99
N GLU A 159 16.55 5.63 -3.66
CA GLU A 159 17.54 6.65 -3.35
C GLU A 159 16.90 8.02 -3.55
N LYS A 160 16.96 8.86 -2.51
CA LYS A 160 16.51 10.25 -2.62
C LYS A 160 17.52 10.99 -3.48
N GLU A 161 17.16 11.35 -4.71
CA GLU A 161 17.94 12.31 -5.48
C GLU A 161 17.98 13.66 -4.75
N ASP A 162 19.20 14.15 -4.53
CA ASP A 162 19.52 15.40 -3.84
C ASP A 162 19.01 16.61 -4.63
N ILE A 163 18.03 17.32 -4.05
CA ILE A 163 17.43 18.53 -4.61
C ILE A 163 18.31 19.74 -4.29
N THR A 164 19.58 19.74 -4.69
CA THR A 164 20.52 20.85 -4.41
C THR A 164 20.86 21.72 -5.62
N LYS A 165 20.23 21.50 -6.78
CA LYS A 165 20.38 22.40 -7.94
C LYS A 165 19.26 23.45 -7.94
N PRO A 166 19.56 24.76 -7.90
CA PRO A 166 18.54 25.78 -7.91
C PRO A 166 17.85 25.82 -9.28
N VAL A 167 16.59 25.44 -9.33
CA VAL A 167 15.73 25.64 -10.52
C VAL A 167 15.32 27.11 -10.54
N LYS A 168 15.72 27.82 -11.60
CA LYS A 168 15.22 29.18 -11.89
C LYS A 168 13.74 29.11 -12.23
N ILE A 169 12.89 29.58 -11.32
CA ILE A 169 11.46 29.75 -11.58
C ILE A 169 11.27 31.10 -12.26
N GLN A 170 10.96 31.10 -13.56
CA GLN A 170 10.38 32.28 -14.23
C GLN A 170 8.87 32.23 -14.06
N LEU A 171 8.32 33.17 -13.29
CA LEU A 171 6.89 33.43 -13.29
C LEU A 171 6.51 34.06 -14.62
N ALA A 172 5.75 33.32 -15.44
CA ALA A 172 4.98 33.88 -16.53
C ALA A 172 3.50 33.74 -16.16
N SER A 173 2.90 34.90 -15.88
CA SER A 173 1.47 35.12 -15.68
C SER A 173 0.63 34.58 -16.86
N SER A 174 -0.49 33.94 -16.55
CA SER A 174 -1.55 33.65 -17.51
C SER A 174 -1.97 34.90 -18.28
N PRO A 175 -2.27 34.74 -19.57
CA PRO A 175 -3.34 35.52 -20.20
C PRO A 175 -4.52 34.60 -20.56
N ALA A 176 -5.69 35.01 -20.12
CA ALA A 176 -6.95 34.60 -20.68
C ALA A 176 -7.08 35.18 -22.11
N THR A 177 -7.35 34.34 -23.10
CA THR A 177 -8.39 34.50 -24.15
C THR A 177 -8.24 33.37 -25.15
N ALA A 178 -9.31 32.63 -25.41
CA ALA A 178 -9.44 31.85 -26.63
C ALA A 178 -9.79 32.81 -27.78
N PRO A 179 -9.16 32.61 -28.94
CA PRO A 179 -9.95 32.61 -30.17
C PRO A 179 -9.78 31.31 -30.94
N VAL A 180 -10.88 30.89 -31.55
CA VAL A 180 -11.02 29.77 -32.47
C VAL A 180 -10.46 30.20 -33.83
N GLU A 181 -9.58 29.43 -34.45
CA GLU A 181 -9.52 29.38 -35.92
C GLU A 181 -8.88 28.09 -36.47
N ASN A 182 -9.47 27.64 -37.57
CA ASN A 182 -9.31 26.38 -38.30
C ASN A 182 -7.90 26.11 -38.87
N GLY A 183 -7.55 24.83 -39.07
CA GLY A 183 -6.64 24.46 -40.15
C GLY A 183 -5.76 23.22 -39.95
N MET A 184 -5.91 22.27 -40.86
CA MET A 184 -5.12 21.03 -41.09
C MET A 184 -5.27 19.89 -40.08
N ALA A 185 -5.96 18.84 -40.54
CA ALA A 185 -5.85 17.49 -39.99
C ALA A 185 -4.36 17.10 -39.94
N PRO A 186 -3.85 16.65 -38.78
CA PRO A 186 -2.47 16.19 -38.68
C PRO A 186 -2.31 14.88 -39.47
N GLU A 187 -1.31 14.84 -40.36
CA GLU A 187 -0.90 13.61 -41.03
C GLU A 187 -0.48 12.56 -40.00
N ALA A 188 -0.61 11.28 -40.34
CA ALA A 188 -0.49 10.14 -39.42
C ALA A 188 0.87 10.01 -38.71
N GLU A 189 1.89 10.77 -39.13
CA GLU A 189 3.21 10.84 -38.49
C GLU A 189 3.29 11.81 -37.30
N ASP A 190 2.33 12.73 -37.17
CA ASP A 190 2.24 13.70 -36.06
C ASP A 190 1.41 13.19 -34.86
N LEU A 191 0.88 11.97 -34.96
CA LEU A 191 -0.01 11.36 -33.98
C LEU A 191 0.77 10.50 -32.97
N LEU A 192 0.47 10.71 -31.69
CA LEU A 192 1.01 9.89 -30.61
C LEU A 192 0.49 8.44 -30.71
N PRO A 193 1.36 7.42 -30.79
CA PRO A 193 0.93 6.03 -30.87
C PRO A 193 0.24 5.57 -29.56
N ASP A 194 -0.63 4.56 -29.67
CA ASP A 194 -1.25 3.91 -28.52
C ASP A 194 -0.29 2.88 -27.92
N PHE A 195 0.22 3.18 -26.74
CA PHE A 195 1.12 2.34 -25.96
C PHE A 195 0.35 1.39 -25.03
N ARG A 196 -0.97 1.52 -24.88
CA ARG A 196 -1.74 0.65 -23.98
C ARG A 196 -1.63 -0.82 -24.40
N GLY A 197 -1.45 -1.70 -23.43
CA GLY A 197 -1.25 -3.14 -23.66
C GLY A 197 0.14 -3.50 -24.18
N MET A 198 1.08 -2.55 -24.34
CA MET A 198 2.46 -2.86 -24.64
C MET A 198 3.27 -3.13 -23.37
N THR A 199 4.30 -3.97 -23.49
CA THR A 199 5.31 -4.16 -22.43
C THR A 199 6.30 -3.01 -22.46
N LEU A 200 6.93 -2.72 -21.32
CA LEU A 200 7.93 -1.65 -21.21
C LEU A 200 9.01 -1.70 -22.31
N LYS A 201 9.49 -2.89 -22.65
CA LYS A 201 10.50 -3.10 -23.70
C LYS A 201 9.98 -2.69 -25.08
N ASN A 202 8.73 -3.04 -25.42
CA ASN A 202 8.12 -2.67 -26.70
C ASN A 202 7.77 -1.18 -26.75
N THR A 203 7.28 -0.62 -25.64
CA THR A 203 6.98 0.83 -25.53
C THR A 203 8.22 1.67 -25.78
N LEU A 204 9.36 1.34 -25.16
CA LEU A 204 10.63 2.06 -25.37
C LEU A 204 11.15 1.92 -26.80
N LYS A 205 10.96 0.76 -27.44
CA LYS A 205 11.37 0.54 -28.82
C LYS A 205 10.58 1.44 -29.79
N VAL A 206 9.26 1.48 -29.66
CA VAL A 206 8.38 2.33 -30.50
C VAL A 206 8.62 3.81 -30.23
N ALA A 207 8.93 4.17 -28.98
CA ALA A 207 9.31 5.52 -28.60
C ALA A 207 10.59 5.99 -29.30
N GLN A 208 11.61 5.13 -29.31
CA GLN A 208 12.90 5.41 -29.93
C GLN A 208 12.79 5.49 -31.46
N GLU A 209 12.01 4.62 -32.09
CA GLU A 209 11.75 4.64 -33.54
C GLU A 209 11.00 5.90 -34.00
N ARG A 210 10.25 6.56 -33.11
CA ARG A 210 9.47 7.76 -33.41
C ARG A 210 10.02 9.04 -32.75
N GLU A 211 11.20 8.97 -32.14
CA GLU A 211 11.84 10.09 -31.42
C GLU A 211 10.89 10.75 -30.39
N ILE A 212 10.24 9.92 -29.57
CA ILE A 212 9.33 10.35 -28.49
C ILE A 212 10.03 10.17 -27.15
N ASP A 213 10.16 11.26 -26.39
CA ASP A 213 10.63 11.27 -25.02
C ASP A 213 9.58 10.67 -24.10
N ILE A 214 9.81 9.43 -23.64
CA ILE A 214 8.89 8.77 -22.72
C ILE A 214 9.36 8.87 -21.28
N LYS A 215 8.48 9.40 -20.42
CA LYS A 215 8.58 9.27 -18.97
C LYS A 215 7.82 8.02 -18.51
N VAL A 216 8.56 7.03 -18.03
CA VAL A 216 8.00 5.77 -17.54
C VAL A 216 7.62 5.88 -16.07
N VAL A 217 6.39 5.50 -15.73
CA VAL A 217 5.91 5.42 -14.34
C VAL A 217 5.34 4.02 -14.08
N GLY A 218 6.01 3.23 -13.25
CA GLY A 218 5.57 1.86 -12.89
C GLY A 218 6.32 0.76 -13.65
N SER A 219 5.77 -0.47 -13.61
CA SER A 219 6.34 -1.65 -14.28
C SER A 219 5.23 -2.58 -14.76
N GLY A 220 5.49 -3.39 -15.81
CA GLY A 220 4.53 -4.34 -16.37
C GLY A 220 3.97 -3.90 -17.73
N TRP A 221 2.63 -3.85 -17.85
CA TRP A 221 1.90 -3.49 -19.08
C TRP A 221 1.43 -2.04 -19.01
N ALA A 222 1.57 -1.31 -20.11
CA ALA A 222 1.10 0.06 -20.21
C ALA A 222 -0.44 0.10 -20.13
N VAL A 223 -0.98 0.85 -19.17
CA VAL A 223 -2.44 0.97 -18.93
C VAL A 223 -3.00 2.30 -19.39
N SER A 224 -2.19 3.35 -19.30
CA SER A 224 -2.58 4.69 -19.70
C SER A 224 -1.36 5.48 -20.12
N GLN A 225 -1.59 6.49 -20.95
CA GLN A 225 -0.58 7.41 -21.42
C GLN A 225 -1.13 8.83 -21.37
N ILE A 226 -0.24 9.79 -21.17
CA ILE A 226 -0.54 11.22 -21.21
C ILE A 226 0.53 11.88 -22.09
N PRO A 227 0.17 12.57 -23.18
CA PRO A 227 -1.18 12.76 -23.74
C PRO A 227 -1.86 11.47 -24.24
N GLU A 228 -3.17 11.50 -24.48
CA GLU A 228 -3.92 10.35 -25.01
C GLU A 228 -3.45 9.92 -26.41
N ALA A 229 -3.64 8.64 -26.73
CA ALA A 229 -3.30 8.11 -28.05
C ALA A 229 -4.05 8.88 -29.16
N GLY A 230 -3.34 9.24 -30.23
CA GLY A 230 -3.90 10.06 -31.32
C GLY A 230 -3.88 11.56 -31.06
N SER A 231 -3.28 12.05 -29.97
CA SER A 231 -3.03 13.48 -29.80
C SER A 231 -1.95 13.98 -30.77
N ALA A 232 -2.11 15.16 -31.34
CA ALA A 232 -1.12 15.78 -32.21
C ALA A 232 0.08 16.33 -31.40
N VAL A 233 1.29 15.85 -31.69
CA VAL A 233 2.49 16.16 -30.89
C VAL A 233 3.41 17.13 -31.64
N ARG A 234 2.95 18.36 -31.86
CA ARG A 234 3.60 19.27 -32.82
C ARG A 234 4.84 20.04 -32.33
N LYS A 235 5.15 20.11 -31.01
CA LYS A 235 6.30 20.91 -30.53
C LYS A 235 7.09 20.36 -29.34
N ASN A 236 6.63 19.29 -28.69
CA ASN A 236 7.40 18.61 -27.64
C ASN A 236 6.95 17.16 -27.61
N ARG A 237 7.76 16.24 -28.15
CA ARG A 237 7.44 14.81 -28.27
C ARG A 237 7.54 14.08 -26.93
N ALA A 238 6.91 14.62 -25.89
CA ALA A 238 6.95 14.06 -24.55
C ALA A 238 5.66 13.30 -24.21
N CYS A 239 5.80 12.07 -23.75
CA CYS A 239 4.68 11.24 -23.30
C CYS A 239 5.01 10.58 -21.96
N THR A 240 4.09 10.61 -21.01
CA THR A 240 4.20 9.81 -19.78
C THR A 240 3.35 8.55 -19.93
N VAL A 241 3.98 7.38 -19.80
CA VAL A 241 3.27 6.09 -19.88
C VAL A 241 3.27 5.42 -18.51
N TYR A 242 2.09 5.05 -18.05
CA TYR A 242 1.87 4.37 -16.78
C TYR A 242 1.78 2.86 -17.00
N PHE A 243 2.56 2.10 -16.25
CA PHE A 243 2.63 0.65 -16.32
C PHE A 243 2.13 0.00 -15.03
N THR A 244 1.37 -1.09 -15.16
CA THR A 244 0.92 -1.91 -14.03
C THR A 244 1.32 -3.39 -14.20
N THR A 245 1.59 -4.07 -13.10
CA THR A 245 1.83 -5.51 -13.06
C THR A 245 0.56 -6.21 -12.58
N GLY A 246 -0.34 -6.52 -13.51
CA GLY A 246 -1.55 -7.29 -13.21
C GLY A 246 -2.64 -7.10 -14.27
N HIS A 247 -3.22 -8.21 -14.73
CA HIS A 247 -4.46 -8.24 -15.51
C HIS A 247 -5.67 -7.87 -14.64
#